data_AF-A0ABC8UYP0-F1
#
_entry.id   AF-A0ABC8UYP0-F1
#
_cell.length_a   1.000
_cell.length_b   1.000
_cell.length_c   1.000
_cell.angle_alpha   90.00
_cell.angle_beta   90.00
_cell.angle_gamma   90.00
#
_symmetry.space_group_name_H-M   'P 1'
#
loop_
_entity.id
_entity.type
_entity.pdbx_description
1 polymer ?
#
loop_
_entity_poly.entity_id
_entity_poly.type
_entity_poly.pdbx_seq_one_letter_code
_entity_poly.pdbx_strand_id
1 'polypeptide(L)'
;MTDATEYITVDHHYNSMTGDGDGVVVNYGIKSIHNASGDGVTITAVLLERPRIISANVGHAWDLPANTFGAAYASFMGSRNFSPDDRPPVRFMETEELAYVAMRAREVHDFWHTLFGLPTNLIGESALKVIEFEQMLLPMCLMSVIGGTARFSEKQRTLFYQHYFPWAIQAGMRCTDLMCVYYERHFDEDLEDVRRRWGIIPAPLVPMPKAARVA
;
A
#
# COMPACT_ATOMS: atom_id res chain seq x y z
N MET A 1 0.76 -27.41 -8.61
CA MET A 1 -0.22 -27.22 -7.52
C MET A 1 0.04 -25.84 -6.96
N THR A 2 -0.73 -24.87 -7.41
CA THR A 2 -0.71 -23.49 -6.90
C THR A 2 -1.31 -23.50 -5.50
N ASP A 3 -0.51 -23.14 -4.51
CA ASP A 3 -0.99 -22.90 -3.15
C ASP A 3 -2.10 -21.84 -3.23
N ALA A 4 -3.29 -22.16 -2.74
CA ALA A 4 -4.40 -21.22 -2.73
C ALA A 4 -4.07 -20.17 -1.66
N THR A 5 -3.76 -18.94 -2.08
CA THR A 5 -3.62 -17.81 -1.16
C THR A 5 -4.94 -17.64 -0.41
N GLU A 6 -4.92 -17.92 0.88
CA GLU A 6 -6.06 -17.81 1.79
C GLU A 6 -6.15 -16.35 2.28
N TYR A 7 -7.23 -15.65 1.91
CA TYR A 7 -7.48 -14.27 2.30
C TYR A 7 -8.46 -14.21 3.47
N ILE A 8 -8.31 -13.25 4.39
CA ILE A 8 -9.39 -12.91 5.32
C ILE A 8 -10.53 -12.32 4.51
N THR A 9 -11.67 -12.99 4.47
CA THR A 9 -12.94 -12.29 4.28
C THR A 9 -13.39 -11.84 5.66
N VAL A 10 -13.51 -10.53 5.90
CA VAL A 10 -14.23 -10.05 7.08
C VAL A 10 -15.73 -10.22 6.78
N ASP A 11 -16.20 -11.47 6.87
CA ASP A 11 -17.61 -11.81 6.66
C ASP A 11 -18.41 -11.47 7.92
N HIS A 12 -19.32 -10.50 7.82
CA HIS A 12 -20.42 -10.38 8.79
C HIS A 12 -21.77 -10.18 8.12
N HIS A 13 -22.74 -10.95 8.62
CA HIS A 13 -24.15 -10.89 8.25
C HIS A 13 -24.77 -9.60 8.77
N TYR A 14 -25.31 -8.79 7.84
CA TYR A 14 -26.13 -7.62 8.12
C TYR A 14 -27.47 -8.04 8.74
N ASN A 15 -27.90 -7.36 9.81
CA ASN A 15 -29.32 -7.30 10.16
C ASN A 15 -29.78 -5.85 9.97
N SER A 16 -30.76 -5.68 9.10
CA SER A 16 -31.03 -4.44 8.39
C SER A 16 -31.79 -3.38 9.19
N MET A 17 -31.61 -2.11 8.80
CA MET A 17 -32.59 -1.06 9.08
C MET A 17 -32.93 -0.16 7.88
N THR A 18 -32.74 -0.62 6.63
CA THR A 18 -33.39 -0.05 5.44
C THR A 18 -33.58 -1.15 4.41
N GLY A 19 -34.82 -1.56 4.19
CA GLY A 19 -35.19 -2.76 3.42
C GLY A 19 -35.08 -2.65 1.89
N ASP A 20 -33.91 -2.32 1.36
CA ASP A 20 -33.54 -2.59 -0.04
C ASP A 20 -32.10 -3.13 -0.07
N GLY A 21 -31.99 -4.43 -0.35
CA GLY A 21 -30.92 -5.30 0.15
C GLY A 21 -29.73 -5.56 -0.78
N ASP A 22 -29.17 -4.54 -1.43
CA ASP A 22 -27.90 -4.68 -2.16
C ASP A 22 -26.83 -3.75 -1.56
N GLY A 23 -26.38 -4.10 -0.35
CA GLY A 23 -25.20 -3.49 0.27
C GLY A 23 -23.92 -3.97 -0.40
N VAL A 24 -23.03 -3.05 -0.78
CA VAL A 24 -21.69 -3.40 -1.29
C VAL A 24 -20.86 -3.91 -0.12
N VAL A 25 -20.63 -5.22 -0.07
CA VAL A 25 -19.70 -5.84 0.88
C VAL A 25 -18.28 -5.38 0.53
N VAL A 26 -17.63 -4.65 1.45
CA VAL A 26 -16.21 -4.27 1.32
C VAL A 26 -15.38 -5.28 2.10
N ASN A 27 -14.95 -6.34 1.42
CA ASN A 27 -14.04 -7.33 1.98
C ASN A 27 -12.59 -6.81 1.93
N TYR A 28 -11.94 -6.71 3.09
CA TYR A 28 -10.49 -6.52 3.18
C TYR A 28 -9.83 -7.89 3.09
N GLY A 29 -9.49 -8.33 1.88
CA GLY A 29 -8.70 -9.52 1.65
C GLY A 29 -7.25 -9.28 2.04
N ILE A 30 -6.93 -9.34 3.34
CA ILE A 30 -5.55 -9.32 3.79
C ILE A 30 -4.94 -10.67 3.44
N LYS A 31 -3.80 -10.65 2.72
CA LYS A 31 -3.10 -11.80 2.12
C LYS A 31 -2.79 -12.95 3.09
N SER A 32 -2.97 -12.77 4.39
CA SER A 32 -2.55 -13.75 5.37
C SER A 32 -3.46 -13.90 6.59
N ILE A 33 -4.25 -14.98 6.62
CA ILE A 33 -4.80 -15.54 7.87
C ILE A 33 -3.78 -16.37 8.67
N HIS A 34 -2.73 -16.91 8.02
CA HIS A 34 -1.89 -17.95 8.63
C HIS A 34 -0.37 -17.76 8.50
N ASN A 35 0.08 -16.79 7.69
CA ASN A 35 1.50 -16.45 7.54
C ASN A 35 1.83 -15.13 8.25
N ALA A 36 2.84 -15.18 9.11
CA ALA A 36 3.41 -13.96 9.63
C ALA A 36 4.09 -13.15 8.51
N SER A 37 4.25 -11.84 8.72
CA SER A 37 5.10 -11.02 7.86
C SER A 37 6.55 -11.54 7.85
N GLY A 38 7.42 -10.96 7.03
CA GLY A 38 8.84 -11.33 6.97
C GLY A 38 9.56 -11.26 8.32
N ASP A 39 8.99 -10.53 9.29
CA ASP A 39 9.51 -10.37 10.65
C ASP A 39 8.74 -11.20 11.70
N GLY A 40 7.84 -12.10 11.30
CA GLY A 40 7.08 -12.93 12.25
C GLY A 40 5.87 -12.24 12.89
N VAL A 41 5.44 -11.08 12.37
CA VAL A 41 4.28 -10.33 12.88
C VAL A 41 2.99 -10.78 12.21
N THR A 42 1.93 -10.97 13.00
CA THR A 42 0.60 -11.34 12.50
C THR A 42 -0.33 -10.13 12.41
N ILE A 43 -1.35 -10.22 11.56
CA ILE A 43 -2.39 -9.18 11.47
C ILE A 43 -3.10 -8.97 12.81
N THR A 44 -3.31 -10.04 13.60
CA THR A 44 -3.94 -9.96 14.92
C THR A 44 -3.15 -9.04 15.87
N ALA A 45 -1.82 -9.12 15.89
CA ALA A 45 -0.99 -8.25 16.72
C ALA A 45 -1.17 -6.78 16.33
N VAL A 46 -1.17 -6.50 15.03
CA VAL A 46 -1.36 -5.14 14.47
C VAL A 46 -2.77 -4.60 14.75
N LEU A 47 -3.81 -5.44 14.67
CA LEU A 47 -5.19 -5.04 14.97
C LEU A 47 -5.44 -4.79 16.45
N LEU A 48 -4.69 -5.47 17.33
CA LEU A 48 -4.73 -5.25 18.79
C LEU A 48 -3.98 -3.98 19.19
N GLU A 49 -2.74 -3.79 18.72
CA GLU A 49 -1.89 -2.66 19.12
C GLU A 49 -2.26 -1.36 18.42
N ARG A 50 -2.89 -1.45 17.24
CA ARG A 50 -3.32 -0.32 16.41
C ARG A 50 -2.26 0.79 16.21
N PRO A 51 -1.01 0.47 15.83
CA PRO A 51 0.03 1.49 15.60
C PRO A 51 -0.40 2.52 14.55
N ARG A 52 -0.07 3.79 14.80
CA ARG A 52 -0.41 4.93 13.94
C ARG A 52 0.82 5.56 13.33
N ILE A 53 0.73 5.87 12.04
CA ILE A 53 1.80 6.53 11.28
C ILE A 53 1.49 8.03 11.22
N ILE A 54 1.82 8.71 12.32
CA ILE A 54 1.65 10.16 12.50
C ILE A 54 2.99 10.79 12.83
N SER A 55 3.16 12.09 12.59
CA SER A 55 4.46 12.76 12.74
C SER A 55 5.08 12.56 14.12
N ALA A 56 4.27 12.47 15.17
CA ALA A 56 4.72 12.20 16.54
C ALA A 56 5.45 10.85 16.69
N ASN A 57 5.12 9.85 15.87
CA ASN A 57 5.69 8.51 15.92
C ASN A 57 6.83 8.33 14.91
N VAL A 58 6.77 9.01 13.76
CA VAL A 58 7.71 8.81 12.64
C VAL A 58 8.72 9.95 12.44
N GLY A 59 8.64 11.02 13.24
CA GLY A 59 9.47 12.22 13.05
C GLY A 59 10.99 11.97 13.12
N HIS A 60 11.43 10.95 13.85
CA HIS A 60 12.85 10.59 13.94
C HIS A 60 13.46 10.12 12.62
N ALA A 61 12.64 9.75 11.62
CA ALA A 61 13.09 9.35 10.29
C ALA A 61 13.95 10.42 9.58
N TRP A 62 13.73 11.70 9.88
CA TRP A 62 14.45 12.83 9.27
C TRP A 62 15.89 12.97 9.76
N ASP A 63 16.24 12.35 10.88
CA ASP A 63 17.57 12.45 11.50
C ASP A 63 18.48 11.26 11.15
N LEU A 64 17.98 10.32 10.33
CA LEU A 64 18.68 9.06 10.05
C LEU A 64 19.66 9.14 8.88
N PRO A 65 20.67 8.24 8.84
CA PRO A 65 21.61 8.17 7.72
C PRO A 65 20.93 7.88 6.38
N ALA A 66 21.46 8.46 5.30
CA ALA A 66 20.82 8.44 3.97
C ALA A 66 20.59 7.04 3.35
N ASN A 67 21.29 6.01 3.81
CA ASN A 67 21.11 4.63 3.34
C ASN A 67 19.94 3.89 4.03
N THR A 68 19.36 4.48 5.07
CA THR A 68 18.31 3.84 5.86
C THR A 68 16.92 3.97 5.23
N PHE A 69 16.02 3.07 5.61
CA PHE A 69 14.61 3.13 5.20
C PHE A 69 13.93 4.43 5.65
N GLY A 70 14.16 4.85 6.90
CA GLY A 70 13.56 6.08 7.43
C GLY A 70 14.03 7.33 6.68
N ALA A 71 15.33 7.44 6.36
CA ALA A 71 15.83 8.57 5.57
C ALA A 71 15.26 8.59 4.14
N ALA A 72 15.09 7.41 3.51
CA ALA A 72 14.46 7.31 2.20
C ALA A 72 12.98 7.75 2.25
N TYR A 73 12.24 7.36 3.29
CA TYR A 73 10.87 7.79 3.53
C TYR A 73 10.79 9.32 3.77
N ALA A 74 11.64 9.86 4.64
CA ALA A 74 11.72 11.29 4.91
C ALA A 74 12.03 12.11 3.65
N SER A 75 12.95 11.61 2.80
CA SER A 75 13.26 12.21 1.50
C SER A 75 12.05 12.20 0.56
N PHE A 76 11.32 11.08 0.48
CA PHE A 76 10.10 10.97 -0.30
C PHE A 76 9.04 11.99 0.15
N MET A 77 8.73 12.02 1.45
CA MET A 77 7.75 12.95 2.03
C MET A 77 8.16 14.41 1.81
N GLY A 78 9.42 14.74 2.06
CA GLY A 78 9.97 16.09 1.89
C GLY A 78 9.97 16.58 0.45
N SER A 79 10.23 15.70 -0.53
CA SER A 79 10.24 16.05 -1.96
C SER A 79 8.91 16.55 -2.51
N ARG A 80 7.80 16.23 -1.82
CA ARG A 80 6.44 16.59 -2.20
C ARG A 80 5.71 17.44 -1.17
N ASN A 81 6.40 17.83 -0.09
CA ASN A 81 5.81 18.55 1.05
C ASN A 81 4.58 17.83 1.62
N PHE A 82 4.67 16.51 1.75
CA PHE A 82 3.65 15.68 2.39
C PHE A 82 3.89 15.61 3.90
N SER A 83 2.80 15.59 4.66
CA SER A 83 2.82 15.26 6.08
C SER A 83 2.20 13.89 6.33
N PRO A 84 2.78 13.05 7.22
CA PRO A 84 2.10 11.85 7.72
C PRO A 84 0.72 12.17 8.33
N ASP A 85 0.54 13.38 8.86
CA ASP A 85 -0.70 13.82 9.50
C ASP A 85 -1.79 14.28 8.50
N ASP A 86 -1.48 14.39 7.20
CA ASP A 86 -2.43 14.86 6.19
C ASP A 86 -3.55 13.84 5.88
N ARG A 87 -3.48 12.63 6.45
CA ARG A 87 -4.46 11.56 6.20
C ARG A 87 -5.76 11.85 6.96
N PRO A 88 -6.87 12.13 6.25
CA PRO A 88 -8.12 12.47 6.91
C PRO A 88 -8.69 11.26 7.64
N PRO A 89 -9.36 11.47 8.80
CA PRO A 89 -10.00 10.41 9.55
C PRO A 89 -10.96 9.63 8.64
N VAL A 90 -10.91 8.30 8.74
CA VAL A 90 -11.89 7.43 8.07
C VAL A 90 -13.22 7.59 8.80
N ARG A 91 -14.29 7.75 8.03
CA ARG A 91 -15.67 7.89 8.52
C ARG A 91 -16.55 6.85 7.84
N PHE A 92 -17.74 6.61 8.38
CA PHE A 92 -18.75 5.72 7.80
C PHE A 92 -18.29 4.26 7.68
N MET A 93 -17.62 3.76 8.72
CA MET A 93 -17.24 2.36 8.83
C MET A 93 -18.12 1.69 9.89
N GLU A 94 -18.50 0.45 9.64
CA GLU A 94 -19.42 -0.30 10.49
C GLU A 94 -18.77 -0.71 11.81
N THR A 95 -17.46 -0.92 11.82
CA THR A 95 -16.70 -1.31 13.01
C THR A 95 -15.44 -0.47 13.17
N GLU A 96 -14.95 -0.36 14.41
CA GLU A 96 -13.66 0.28 14.69
C GLU A 96 -12.48 -0.45 14.04
N GLU A 97 -12.59 -1.77 13.88
CA GLU A 97 -11.55 -2.57 13.24
C GLU A 97 -11.45 -2.24 11.75
N LEU A 98 -12.57 -2.20 11.04
CA LEU A 98 -12.62 -1.78 9.64
C LEU A 98 -12.13 -0.34 9.48
N ALA A 99 -12.52 0.56 10.39
CA ALA A 99 -12.03 1.93 10.40
C ALA A 99 -10.50 2.00 10.57
N TYR A 100 -9.95 1.16 11.44
CA TYR A 100 -8.51 1.08 11.65
C TYR A 100 -7.78 0.48 10.43
N VAL A 101 -8.27 -0.62 9.85
CA VAL A 101 -7.66 -1.23 8.64
C VAL A 101 -7.66 -0.23 7.48
N ALA A 102 -8.77 0.47 7.26
CA ALA A 102 -8.88 1.52 6.25
C ALA A 102 -7.91 2.68 6.51
N MET A 103 -7.75 3.08 7.77
CA MET A 103 -6.83 4.14 8.16
C MET A 103 -5.39 3.71 7.91
N ARG A 104 -5.03 2.51 8.38
CA ARG A 104 -3.71 1.93 8.21
C ARG A 104 -3.34 1.81 6.73
N ALA A 105 -4.26 1.37 5.87
CA ALA A 105 -4.03 1.29 4.43
C ALA A 105 -3.67 2.66 3.82
N ARG A 106 -4.27 3.76 4.31
CA ARG A 106 -3.93 5.14 3.89
C ARG A 106 -2.60 5.62 4.43
N GLU A 107 -2.26 5.20 5.64
CA GLU A 107 -1.05 5.59 6.36
C GLU A 107 0.20 4.92 5.80
N VAL A 108 0.14 3.62 5.49
CA VAL A 108 1.30 2.85 4.99
C VAL A 108 1.55 3.06 3.49
N HIS A 109 0.61 3.67 2.76
CA HIS A 109 0.70 3.93 1.33
C HIS A 109 2.00 4.65 0.91
N ASP A 110 2.43 5.66 1.68
CA ASP A 110 3.67 6.40 1.38
C ASP A 110 4.93 5.57 1.62
N PHE A 111 4.89 4.64 2.57
CA PHE A 111 5.97 3.67 2.74
C PHE A 111 6.09 2.77 1.53
N TRP A 112 4.96 2.39 0.91
CA TRP A 112 5.01 1.49 -0.24
C TRP A 112 5.55 2.21 -1.49
N HIS A 113 5.24 3.50 -1.66
CA HIS A 113 5.95 4.32 -2.64
C HIS A 113 7.47 4.28 -2.44
N THR A 114 7.92 4.44 -1.20
CA THR A 114 9.34 4.42 -0.83
C THR A 114 9.97 3.05 -1.08
N LEU A 115 9.35 1.98 -0.57
CA LEU A 115 9.84 0.61 -0.66
C LEU A 115 9.91 0.12 -2.10
N PHE A 116 8.87 0.34 -2.90
CA PHE A 116 8.87 -0.07 -4.30
C PHE A 116 9.57 0.95 -5.23
N GLY A 117 9.98 2.12 -4.73
CA GLY A 117 10.61 3.15 -5.55
C GLY A 117 9.66 3.75 -6.60
N LEU A 118 8.37 3.84 -6.27
CA LEU A 118 7.35 4.36 -7.17
C LEU A 118 7.13 5.87 -6.97
N PRO A 119 7.14 6.67 -8.05
CA PRO A 119 6.83 8.09 -7.96
C PRO A 119 5.32 8.34 -7.84
N THR A 120 4.93 9.48 -7.26
CA THR A 120 3.54 9.95 -7.19
C THR A 120 3.08 10.64 -8.47
N ASN A 121 3.19 9.93 -9.60
CA ASN A 121 2.62 10.34 -10.87
C ASN A 121 1.60 9.30 -11.33
N LEU A 122 0.83 9.60 -12.38
CA LEU A 122 -0.28 8.74 -12.79
C LEU A 122 0.12 7.28 -13.05
N ILE A 123 1.32 7.01 -13.58
CA ILE A 123 1.82 5.65 -13.78
C ILE A 123 2.18 4.99 -12.45
N GLY A 124 2.94 5.69 -11.59
CA GLY A 124 3.37 5.15 -10.31
C GLY A 124 2.21 4.92 -9.35
N GLU A 125 1.23 5.82 -9.30
CA GLU A 125 -0.03 5.64 -8.57
C GLU A 125 -0.80 4.42 -9.07
N SER A 126 -0.96 4.29 -10.39
CA SER A 126 -1.67 3.14 -10.97
C SER A 126 -0.93 1.82 -10.69
N ALA A 127 0.41 1.83 -10.70
CA ALA A 127 1.21 0.64 -10.42
C ALA A 127 1.14 0.26 -8.94
N LEU A 128 1.18 1.25 -8.04
CA LEU A 128 1.01 1.00 -6.61
C LEU A 128 -0.39 0.48 -6.30
N LYS A 129 -1.44 0.97 -6.97
CA LYS A 129 -2.81 0.45 -6.82
C LYS A 129 -2.95 -1.01 -7.24
N VAL A 130 -2.14 -1.51 -8.17
CA VAL A 130 -2.06 -2.95 -8.49
C VAL A 130 -1.47 -3.72 -7.30
N ILE A 131 -0.36 -3.25 -6.73
CA ILE A 131 0.25 -3.87 -5.54
C ILE A 131 -0.73 -3.85 -4.35
N GLU A 132 -1.41 -2.74 -4.12
CA GLU A 132 -2.45 -2.63 -3.09
C GLU A 132 -3.60 -3.59 -3.29
N PHE A 133 -4.02 -3.82 -4.54
CA PHE A 133 -5.02 -4.83 -4.83
C PHE A 133 -4.51 -6.23 -4.48
N GLU A 134 -3.28 -6.59 -4.85
CA GLU A 134 -2.70 -7.90 -4.49
C GLU A 134 -2.54 -8.11 -2.97
N GLN A 135 -2.41 -7.03 -2.20
CA GLN A 135 -2.22 -7.10 -0.74
C GLN A 135 -3.53 -7.10 0.05
N MET A 136 -4.54 -6.38 -0.44
CA MET A 136 -5.77 -6.09 0.32
C MET A 136 -7.07 -6.51 -0.39
N LEU A 137 -7.00 -6.89 -1.68
CA LEU A 137 -8.13 -7.21 -2.56
C LEU A 137 -9.26 -6.18 -2.57
N LEU A 138 -8.96 -4.92 -2.27
CA LEU A 138 -9.98 -3.88 -2.19
C LEU A 138 -10.49 -3.50 -3.58
N PRO A 139 -11.81 -3.55 -3.84
CA PRO A 139 -12.38 -3.17 -5.14
C PRO A 139 -12.00 -1.76 -5.57
N MET A 140 -11.83 -0.84 -4.62
CA MET A 140 -11.41 0.53 -4.88
C MET A 140 -10.01 0.63 -5.52
N CYS A 141 -9.09 -0.29 -5.20
CA CYS A 141 -7.76 -0.33 -5.80
C CYS A 141 -7.87 -0.69 -7.28
N LEU A 142 -8.66 -1.72 -7.60
CA LEU A 142 -8.96 -2.10 -8.99
C LEU A 142 -9.62 -0.96 -9.78
N MET A 143 -10.63 -0.32 -9.19
CA MET A 143 -11.30 0.84 -9.82
C MET A 143 -10.34 2.02 -10.02
N SER A 144 -9.38 2.22 -9.10
CA SER A 144 -8.34 3.23 -9.24
C SER A 144 -7.39 2.92 -10.38
N VAL A 145 -7.01 1.65 -10.59
CA VAL A 145 -6.21 1.23 -11.76
C VAL A 145 -6.96 1.53 -13.05
N ILE A 146 -8.23 1.14 -13.15
CA ILE A 146 -9.07 1.40 -14.33
C ILE A 146 -9.20 2.91 -14.60
N GLY A 147 -9.51 3.69 -13.56
CA GLY A 147 -9.63 5.15 -13.67
C GLY A 147 -8.31 5.85 -14.00
N GLY A 148 -7.19 5.34 -13.49
CA GLY A 148 -5.85 5.83 -13.79
C GLY A 148 -5.45 5.56 -15.23
N THR A 149 -5.62 4.32 -15.70
CA THR A 149 -5.24 3.89 -17.05
C THR A 149 -6.11 4.52 -18.14
N ALA A 150 -7.37 4.84 -17.84
CA ALA A 150 -8.26 5.59 -18.72
C ALA A 150 -7.69 6.98 -19.07
N ARG A 151 -6.91 7.60 -18.16
CA ARG A 151 -6.30 8.92 -18.33
C ARG A 151 -4.91 8.88 -18.97
N PHE A 152 -4.39 7.70 -19.29
CA PHE A 152 -3.09 7.58 -19.94
C PHE A 152 -3.11 8.04 -21.40
N SER A 153 -2.03 8.70 -21.83
CA SER A 153 -1.66 8.76 -23.24
C SER A 153 -1.31 7.37 -23.78
N GLU A 154 -1.33 7.20 -25.09
CA GLU A 154 -0.99 5.92 -25.75
C GLU A 154 0.39 5.39 -25.32
N LYS A 155 1.40 6.27 -25.24
CA LYS A 155 2.75 5.90 -24.77
C LYS A 155 2.76 5.42 -23.32
N GLN A 156 2.05 6.13 -22.44
CA GLN A 156 1.95 5.74 -21.03
C GLN A 156 1.22 4.41 -20.86
N ARG A 157 0.16 4.18 -21.65
CA ARG A 157 -0.61 2.94 -21.64
C ARG A 157 0.23 1.75 -22.05
N THR A 158 0.97 1.86 -23.16
CA THR A 158 1.90 0.82 -23.61
C THR A 158 2.97 0.55 -22.55
N LEU A 159 3.63 1.59 -22.03
CA LEU A 159 4.62 1.47 -20.98
C LEU A 159 4.06 0.76 -19.73
N PHE A 160 2.87 1.15 -19.29
CA PHE A 160 2.24 0.59 -18.11
C PHE A 160 1.93 -0.90 -18.29
N TYR A 161 1.18 -1.26 -19.33
CA TYR A 161 0.77 -2.66 -19.52
C TYR A 161 1.93 -3.59 -19.90
N GLN A 162 2.98 -3.09 -20.54
CA GLN A 162 4.15 -3.91 -20.90
C GLN A 162 5.12 -4.10 -19.73
N HIS A 163 5.29 -3.10 -18.87
CA HIS A 163 6.33 -3.12 -17.85
C HIS A 163 5.80 -3.04 -16.43
N TYR A 164 5.00 -2.01 -16.10
CA TYR A 164 4.58 -1.77 -14.72
C TYR A 164 3.49 -2.73 -14.24
N PHE A 165 2.49 -3.05 -15.06
CA PHE A 165 1.40 -3.93 -14.68
C PHE A 165 1.88 -5.37 -14.34
N PRO A 166 2.62 -6.07 -15.23
CA PRO A 166 3.13 -7.41 -14.90
C PRO A 166 4.13 -7.40 -13.73
N TRP A 167 4.97 -6.35 -13.64
CA TRP A 167 5.87 -6.18 -12.50
C TRP A 167 5.11 -5.99 -11.19
N ALA A 168 4.07 -5.14 -11.17
CA ALA A 168 3.33 -4.81 -9.96
C ALA A 168 2.58 -6.02 -9.41
N ILE A 169 1.97 -6.84 -10.30
CA ILE A 169 1.40 -8.15 -9.91
C ILE A 169 2.48 -9.02 -9.26
N GLN A 170 3.60 -9.20 -9.95
CA GLN A 170 4.69 -10.03 -9.43
C GLN A 170 5.24 -9.52 -8.09
N ALA A 171 5.40 -8.21 -7.94
CA ALA A 171 5.93 -7.55 -6.75
C ALA A 171 4.96 -7.72 -5.56
N GLY A 172 3.66 -7.45 -5.76
CA GLY A 172 2.62 -7.63 -4.74
C GLY A 172 2.41 -9.09 -4.33
N MET A 173 2.51 -10.02 -5.28
CA MET A 173 2.40 -11.46 -5.00
C MET A 173 3.62 -12.01 -4.26
N ARG A 174 4.83 -11.48 -4.51
CA ARG A 174 6.08 -12.00 -3.90
C ARG A 174 6.46 -11.35 -2.59
N CYS A 175 6.06 -10.10 -2.35
CA CYS A 175 6.36 -9.45 -1.09
C CYS A 175 5.60 -10.10 0.07
N THR A 176 6.11 -9.86 1.27
CA THR A 176 5.42 -10.21 2.51
C THR A 176 4.06 -9.50 2.62
N ASP A 177 3.27 -9.84 3.64
CA ASP A 177 2.05 -9.13 3.97
C ASP A 177 2.39 -7.75 4.55
N LEU A 178 2.24 -6.72 3.71
CA LEU A 178 2.63 -5.36 4.01
C LEU A 178 1.70 -4.68 5.02
N MET A 179 0.50 -5.21 5.25
CA MET A 179 -0.38 -4.71 6.31
C MET A 179 0.11 -5.18 7.69
N CYS A 180 0.93 -6.22 7.73
CA CYS A 180 1.43 -6.87 8.95
C CYS A 180 2.85 -6.41 9.37
N VAL A 181 3.27 -5.20 9.02
CA VAL A 181 4.63 -4.68 9.29
C VAL A 181 4.61 -3.46 10.22
N TYR A 182 5.46 -3.44 11.25
CA TYR A 182 5.68 -2.26 12.10
C TYR A 182 6.78 -1.38 11.51
N TYR A 183 6.48 -0.68 10.42
CA TYR A 183 7.45 0.09 9.61
C TYR A 183 8.35 1.01 10.45
N GLU A 184 7.77 1.69 11.43
CA GLU A 184 8.45 2.62 12.32
C GLU A 184 9.58 1.97 13.15
N ARG A 185 9.55 0.65 13.35
CA ARG A 185 10.60 -0.10 14.07
C ARG A 185 11.81 -0.43 13.20
N HIS A 186 11.71 -0.20 11.88
CA HIS A 186 12.74 -0.58 10.90
C HIS A 186 13.39 0.64 10.23
N PHE A 187 13.13 1.85 10.73
CA PHE A 187 13.63 3.08 10.10
C PHE A 187 15.15 3.19 10.11
N ASP A 188 15.82 2.70 11.15
CA ASP A 188 17.28 2.72 11.28
C ASP A 188 17.99 1.70 10.38
N GLU A 189 17.24 0.76 9.80
CA GLU A 189 17.81 -0.32 8.99
C GLU A 189 18.10 0.15 7.57
N ASP A 190 19.09 -0.49 6.93
CA ASP A 190 19.41 -0.23 5.52
C ASP A 190 18.21 -0.57 4.62
N LEU A 191 17.87 0.35 3.71
CA LEU A 191 16.70 0.21 2.85
C LEU A 191 16.77 -1.07 1.99
N GLU A 192 17.95 -1.42 1.48
CA GLU A 192 18.11 -2.61 0.63
C GLU A 192 17.99 -3.89 1.44
N ASP A 193 18.39 -3.87 2.72
CA ASP A 193 18.24 -5.01 3.62
C ASP A 193 16.77 -5.27 3.94
N VAL A 194 16.03 -4.21 4.23
CA VAL A 194 14.57 -4.24 4.44
C VAL A 194 13.87 -4.75 3.18
N ARG A 195 14.21 -4.24 2.00
CA ARG A 195 13.65 -4.70 0.72
C ARG A 195 13.87 -6.19 0.49
N ARG A 196 15.09 -6.69 0.72
CA ARG A 196 15.41 -8.12 0.57
C ARG A 196 14.61 -8.98 1.55
N ARG A 197 14.53 -8.57 2.82
CA ARG A 197 13.80 -9.32 3.85
C ARG A 197 12.31 -9.45 3.55
N TRP A 198 11.69 -8.39 3.07
CA TRP A 198 10.25 -8.35 2.77
C TRP A 198 9.90 -8.78 1.35
N GLY A 199 10.87 -9.24 0.56
CA GLY A 199 10.66 -9.65 -0.83
C GLY A 199 10.19 -8.52 -1.74
N ILE A 200 10.57 -7.28 -1.42
CA ILE A 200 10.25 -6.09 -2.22
C ILE A 200 11.08 -6.13 -3.49
N ILE A 201 10.40 -6.14 -4.64
CA ILE A 201 11.03 -6.01 -5.96
C ILE A 201 10.83 -4.55 -6.38
N PRO A 202 11.87 -3.70 -6.40
CA PRO A 202 11.72 -2.30 -6.79
C PRO A 202 11.20 -2.13 -8.23
N ALA A 203 10.58 -0.99 -8.49
CA ALA A 203 10.02 -0.63 -9.78
C ALA A 203 11.11 -0.66 -10.86
N PRO A 204 10.76 -1.11 -12.09
CA PRO A 204 11.74 -1.18 -13.16
C PRO A 204 12.21 0.23 -13.53
N LEU A 205 13.50 0.38 -13.79
CA LEU A 205 14.13 1.61 -14.27
C LEU A 205 13.82 1.84 -15.76
N VAL A 206 12.54 1.91 -16.12
CA VAL A 206 12.13 2.24 -17.49
C VAL A 206 12.08 3.75 -17.62
N PRO A 207 12.65 4.36 -18.68
CA PRO A 207 12.58 5.80 -18.87
C PRO A 207 11.13 6.24 -18.97
N MET A 208 10.63 6.90 -17.93
CA MET A 208 9.29 7.46 -17.99
C MET A 208 9.27 8.60 -19.01
N PRO A 209 8.25 8.65 -19.90
CA PRO A 209 7.98 9.83 -20.69
C PRO A 209 7.85 11.02 -19.75
N LYS A 210 8.64 12.08 -19.97
CA LYS A 210 8.55 13.33 -19.19
C LYS A 210 7.08 13.75 -19.15
N ALA A 211 6.55 13.96 -17.95
CA ALA A 211 5.18 14.43 -17.77
C ALA A 211 4.99 15.71 -18.60
N ALA A 212 3.99 15.72 -19.49
CA ALA A 212 3.59 16.94 -20.16
C ALA A 212 3.14 17.93 -19.07
N ARG A 213 3.78 19.09 -19.01
CA ARG A 213 3.32 20.20 -18.17
C ARG A 213 1.89 20.52 -18.59
N VAL A 214 0.94 20.37 -17.68
CA VAL A 214 -0.39 20.95 -17.85
C VAL A 214 -0.16 22.46 -17.85
N ALA A 215 -0.37 23.09 -19.01
CA ALA A 215 -0.27 24.53 -19.22
C ALA A 215 -1.51 25.23 -18.70
#